data_AF-A0A4R6UKG1-F1
#
_entry.id   AF-A0A4R6UKG1-F1
#
_cell.length_a   1.000
_cell.length_b   1.000
_cell.length_c   1.000
_cell.angle_alpha   90.00
_cell.angle_beta   90.00
_cell.angle_gamma   90.00
#
_symmetry.space_group_name_H-M   'P 1'
#
loop_
_entity.id
_entity.type
_entity.pdbx_description
1 polymer ?
#
loop_
_entity_poly.entity_id
_entity_poly.type
_entity_poly.pdbx_seq_one_letter_code
_entity_poly.pdbx_strand_id
1 'polypeptide(L)'
;MSAKHPNRKFNTIRLSMLLTGASLIAAEPALASCPLWAEGNSYQAGAVVAYSNQNYTALVSHTAYVGANWNPAATPTLWKTGGTCSTPTPTPTPTPTPTPTPTPTPTPTPTPTPTPTPTPTPTPTPTPTPTPTPCVQPVWNASSVYNGGQRVTHQGVTYEAKWWTQGDNPAESGQWGVWRTVEQCTPTPTPTPTPTPTPTPTPTPGIPTREQARATEAALTDTPLMRSFKATVRTAGNDVVSAVAPGSASNPVNVKRVERWLNANQWQELFPMRDASYSYQRFLQSVAKFPAICADYDDGRNADAICKKILATMFAHFAQETGGHIPNHSIPEWKQGLYYLRESGCNETGAGCGYNMECSANSWITEAWPCGTNPDGSFKKYFGRGAKQLSYNYNYGPFSQVMFGTVRTLLDNPDMVASTWLNLTSATFFLVYPQPPKPSMLHVIDRSWTPNAADAVNGASNSFASTIMIINGGIECNSGGVDKPQAANRIAYYRKFAEYFGLDITGEQLSCASQKPFDGNGAGAQPIYWEKDWNVGNDYRCMLVNYQTAYSALIAGDYEKCVEKNWNIVLQ
;
A
#
# COMPACT_ATOMS: atom_id res chain seq x y z
N MET A 1 10.03 -57.40 50.25
CA MET A 1 11.41 -57.12 49.79
C MET A 1 11.65 -57.86 48.48
N SER A 2 12.08 -57.12 47.47
CA SER A 2 12.78 -57.49 46.21
C SER A 2 12.58 -58.85 45.51
N ALA A 3 12.02 -58.73 44.31
CA ALA A 3 12.67 -58.95 43.01
C ALA A 3 12.87 -60.35 42.39
N LYS A 4 12.54 -60.36 41.09
CA LYS A 4 13.07 -61.11 39.93
C LYS A 4 12.56 -62.53 39.61
N HIS A 5 11.90 -62.58 38.44
CA HIS A 5 11.85 -63.60 37.36
C HIS A 5 12.22 -65.06 37.68
N PRO A 6 11.44 -66.03 37.14
CA PRO A 6 11.81 -66.56 35.82
C PRO A 6 10.70 -67.14 34.92
N ASN A 7 11.08 -67.29 33.65
CA ASN A 7 10.65 -68.27 32.65
C ASN A 7 10.09 -69.61 33.20
N ARG A 8 9.03 -70.14 32.57
CA ARG A 8 9.08 -71.30 31.64
C ARG A 8 7.70 -71.93 31.35
N LYS A 9 7.49 -72.20 30.05
CA LYS A 9 6.94 -73.43 29.42
C LYS A 9 5.45 -73.81 29.62
N PHE A 10 4.71 -73.60 28.53
CA PHE A 10 3.81 -74.51 27.81
C PHE A 10 3.44 -75.89 28.41
N ASN A 11 2.14 -76.15 28.50
CA ASN A 11 1.47 -77.37 27.99
C ASN A 11 -0.04 -77.07 27.78
N THR A 12 -0.54 -76.90 26.55
CA THR A 12 -1.17 -77.89 25.65
C THR A 12 -2.52 -78.46 26.14
N ILE A 13 -3.59 -78.21 25.36
CA ILE A 13 -4.72 -79.09 24.93
C ILE A 13 -5.67 -78.16 24.13
N ARG A 14 -5.57 -78.08 22.79
CA ARG A 14 -6.23 -78.90 21.75
C ARG A 14 -7.76 -79.05 21.90
N LEU A 15 -8.50 -78.32 21.05
CA LEU A 15 -9.71 -78.85 20.43
C LEU A 15 -9.74 -78.45 18.95
N SER A 16 -9.86 -79.46 18.11
CA SER A 16 -9.78 -79.42 16.65
C SER A 16 -11.07 -78.91 16.03
N MET A 17 -10.99 -78.10 14.97
CA MET A 17 -12.01 -78.08 13.91
C MET A 17 -11.42 -77.58 12.58
N LEU A 18 -11.98 -78.13 11.50
CA LEU A 18 -11.44 -78.26 10.16
C LEU A 18 -11.31 -76.96 9.34
N LEU A 19 -10.34 -77.01 8.43
CA LEU A 19 -10.05 -76.11 7.32
C LEU A 19 -11.21 -76.02 6.29
N THR A 20 -11.51 -74.80 5.87
CA THR A 20 -11.81 -74.44 4.47
C THR A 20 -11.12 -73.11 4.17
N GLY A 21 -10.29 -73.07 3.12
CA GLY A 21 -9.37 -71.98 2.82
C GLY A 21 -10.05 -70.69 2.37
N ALA A 22 -9.73 -69.59 3.06
CA ALA A 22 -9.89 -68.24 2.55
C ALA A 22 -8.54 -67.77 1.97
N SER A 23 -8.53 -67.42 0.68
CA SER A 23 -7.39 -66.74 0.06
C SER A 23 -7.16 -65.39 0.75
N LEU A 24 -6.06 -65.28 1.49
CA LEU A 24 -5.53 -64.01 1.98
C LEU A 24 -5.04 -63.21 0.77
N ILE A 25 -5.84 -62.25 0.30
CA ILE A 25 -5.34 -61.15 -0.50
C ILE A 25 -4.53 -60.27 0.45
N ALA A 26 -3.21 -60.28 0.30
CA ALA A 26 -2.36 -59.29 0.94
C ALA A 26 -2.73 -57.92 0.37
N ALA A 27 -3.27 -57.03 1.21
CA ALA A 27 -3.40 -55.62 0.84
C ALA A 27 -1.99 -55.02 0.72
N GLU A 28 -1.58 -54.66 -0.48
CA GLU A 28 -0.39 -53.83 -0.71
C GLU A 28 -0.57 -52.50 0.04
N PRO A 29 0.51 -51.92 0.62
CA PRO A 29 0.41 -50.61 1.24
C PRO A 29 0.04 -49.58 0.16
N ALA A 30 -1.15 -49.00 0.27
CA ALA A 30 -1.56 -47.89 -0.58
C ALA A 30 -0.53 -46.76 -0.44
N LEU A 31 0.19 -46.44 -1.52
CA LEU A 31 1.08 -45.29 -1.56
C LEU A 31 0.27 -44.04 -1.21
N ALA A 32 0.73 -43.29 -0.21
CA ALA A 32 0.11 -42.03 0.19
C ALA A 32 -0.04 -41.08 -1.02
N SER A 33 -1.18 -40.40 -1.10
CA SER A 33 -1.45 -39.41 -2.15
C SER A 33 -0.46 -38.27 -2.06
N CYS A 34 0.06 -37.78 -3.19
CA CYS A 34 0.94 -36.61 -3.18
C CYS A 34 0.22 -35.40 -2.59
N PRO A 35 0.85 -34.65 -1.66
CA PRO A 35 0.34 -33.33 -1.30
C PRO A 35 0.29 -32.46 -2.56
N LEU A 36 -0.80 -31.71 -2.73
CA LEU A 36 -0.87 -30.71 -3.79
C LEU A 36 0.17 -29.63 -3.51
N TRP A 37 0.92 -29.25 -4.55
CA TRP A 37 1.79 -28.10 -4.44
C TRP A 37 0.95 -26.86 -4.18
N ALA A 38 1.35 -26.11 -3.17
CA ALA A 38 0.83 -24.78 -2.88
C ALA A 38 1.99 -23.84 -2.54
N GLU A 39 1.80 -22.56 -2.84
CA GLU A 39 2.68 -21.52 -2.32
C GLU A 39 2.51 -21.38 -0.80
N GLY A 40 3.53 -20.85 -0.12
CA GLY A 40 3.64 -20.74 1.32
C GLY A 40 4.23 -21.98 1.99
N ASN A 41 4.30 -23.12 1.31
CA ASN A 41 4.83 -24.36 1.87
C ASN A 41 6.35 -24.48 1.71
N SER A 42 6.98 -25.11 2.70
CA SER A 42 8.38 -25.56 2.63
C SER A 42 8.45 -27.01 2.16
N TYR A 43 9.28 -27.25 1.15
CA TYR A 43 9.53 -28.56 0.56
C TYR A 43 10.97 -28.95 0.83
N GLN A 44 11.18 -30.16 1.33
CA GLN A 44 12.52 -30.71 1.49
C GLN A 44 13.01 -31.30 0.15
N ALA A 45 14.32 -31.33 -0.07
CA ALA A 45 14.90 -32.04 -1.20
C ALA A 45 14.39 -33.49 -1.23
N GLY A 46 13.91 -33.95 -2.39
CA GLY A 46 13.30 -35.26 -2.59
C GLY A 46 11.80 -35.32 -2.29
N ALA A 47 11.17 -34.27 -1.74
CA ALA A 47 9.72 -34.24 -1.54
C ALA A 47 8.99 -34.30 -2.89
N VAL A 48 7.94 -35.13 -2.98
CA VAL A 48 7.11 -35.25 -4.19
C VAL A 48 5.78 -34.55 -3.97
N VAL A 49 5.36 -33.73 -4.92
CA VAL A 49 4.10 -32.98 -4.91
C VAL A 49 3.34 -33.17 -6.21
N ALA A 50 2.02 -33.00 -6.17
CA ALA A 50 1.18 -32.95 -7.36
C ALA A 50 0.91 -31.49 -7.76
N TYR A 51 1.14 -31.15 -9.03
CA TYR A 51 0.83 -29.83 -9.60
C TYR A 51 0.36 -30.00 -11.04
N SER A 52 -0.80 -29.41 -11.38
CA SER A 52 -1.39 -29.48 -12.74
C SER A 52 -1.47 -30.91 -13.30
N ASN A 53 -1.96 -31.86 -12.49
CA ASN A 53 -2.07 -33.30 -12.81
C ASN A 53 -0.75 -34.02 -13.11
N GLN A 54 0.38 -33.46 -12.71
CA GLN A 54 1.71 -34.08 -12.84
C GLN A 54 2.42 -34.14 -11.48
N ASN A 55 3.27 -35.14 -11.30
CA ASN A 55 4.11 -35.27 -10.13
C ASN A 55 5.45 -34.57 -10.35
N TYR A 56 5.94 -33.91 -9.31
CA TYR A 56 7.24 -33.25 -9.31
C TYR A 56 8.00 -33.57 -8.03
N THR A 57 9.30 -33.81 -8.17
CA THR A 57 10.23 -34.02 -7.07
C THR A 57 11.05 -32.75 -6.84
N ALA A 58 11.10 -32.26 -5.61
CA ALA A 58 11.96 -31.14 -5.23
C ALA A 58 13.44 -31.53 -5.35
N LEU A 59 14.23 -30.75 -6.07
CA LEU A 59 15.67 -30.97 -6.25
C LEU A 59 16.48 -30.45 -5.06
N VAL A 60 16.00 -29.40 -4.41
CA VAL A 60 16.62 -28.76 -3.24
C VAL A 60 15.57 -28.40 -2.22
N SER A 61 15.94 -28.34 -0.93
CA SER A 61 15.05 -27.85 0.11
C SER A 61 14.80 -26.35 -0.10
N HIS A 62 13.53 -25.95 -0.16
CA HIS A 62 13.16 -24.56 -0.40
C HIS A 62 11.76 -24.27 0.17
N THR A 63 11.46 -23.00 0.41
CA THR A 63 10.09 -22.53 0.66
C THR A 63 9.55 -21.93 -0.63
N ALA A 64 8.43 -22.45 -1.13
CA ALA A 64 7.75 -21.85 -2.27
C ALA A 64 6.99 -20.61 -1.78
N TYR A 65 7.71 -19.53 -1.46
CA TYR A 65 7.13 -18.32 -0.90
C TYR A 65 5.94 -17.84 -1.74
N VAL A 66 4.86 -17.44 -1.04
CA VAL A 66 3.66 -16.86 -1.67
C VAL A 66 4.08 -15.75 -2.62
N GLY A 67 3.64 -15.80 -3.88
CA GLY A 67 3.95 -14.84 -4.94
C GLY A 67 5.34 -14.99 -5.59
N ALA A 68 6.18 -15.94 -5.18
CA ALA A 68 7.44 -16.22 -5.90
C ALA A 68 7.19 -16.89 -7.27
N ASN A 69 6.01 -17.49 -7.45
CA ASN A 69 5.66 -18.34 -8.58
C ASN A 69 6.68 -19.46 -8.83
N TRP A 70 7.21 -20.04 -7.73
CA TRP A 70 8.12 -21.19 -7.76
C TRP A 70 7.36 -22.50 -7.96
N ASN A 71 6.37 -22.47 -8.87
CA ASN A 71 5.56 -23.64 -9.15
C ASN A 71 6.38 -24.70 -9.90
N PRO A 72 6.08 -25.99 -9.70
CA PRO A 72 6.92 -27.06 -10.22
C PRO A 72 7.10 -27.08 -11.73
N ALA A 73 6.16 -26.52 -12.50
CA ALA A 73 6.29 -26.41 -13.95
C ALA A 73 7.17 -25.24 -14.41
N ALA A 74 7.26 -24.17 -13.62
CA ALA A 74 7.94 -22.93 -13.98
C ALA A 74 9.37 -22.80 -13.42
N THR A 75 9.77 -23.65 -12.47
CA THR A 75 11.09 -23.59 -11.81
C THR A 75 11.87 -24.91 -11.89
N PRO A 76 12.42 -25.26 -13.07
CA PRO A 76 13.17 -26.51 -13.27
C PRO A 76 14.49 -26.60 -12.48
N THR A 77 14.94 -25.48 -11.88
CA THR A 77 16.07 -25.43 -10.94
C THR A 77 15.70 -25.95 -9.55
N LEU A 78 14.41 -25.88 -9.18
CA LEU A 78 13.89 -26.32 -7.88
C LEU A 78 13.15 -27.66 -7.97
N TRP A 79 12.62 -28.00 -9.15
CA TRP A 79 11.76 -29.15 -9.36
C TRP A 79 12.15 -29.96 -10.59
N LYS A 80 11.95 -31.27 -10.52
CA LYS A 80 12.06 -32.18 -11.65
C LYS A 80 10.78 -32.98 -11.79
N THR A 81 10.27 -33.12 -13.02
CA THR A 81 9.12 -33.97 -13.32
C THR A 81 9.39 -35.42 -12.91
N GLY A 82 8.44 -36.04 -12.22
CA GLY A 82 8.52 -37.42 -11.74
C GLY A 82 8.44 -37.54 -10.21
N GLY A 83 8.55 -38.78 -9.73
CA GLY A 83 8.36 -39.17 -8.33
C GLY A 83 7.18 -40.13 -8.16
N THR A 84 7.30 -41.09 -7.23
CA THR A 84 6.29 -42.14 -7.00
C THR A 84 5.42 -41.82 -5.79
N CYS A 85 4.22 -41.31 -6.06
CA CYS A 85 3.11 -41.18 -5.13
C CYS A 85 1.82 -41.32 -5.96
N SER A 86 0.72 -41.72 -5.33
CA SER A 86 -0.57 -41.83 -6.01
C SER A 86 -1.09 -40.42 -6.35
N THR A 87 -1.31 -40.11 -7.63
CA THR A 87 -2.04 -38.89 -8.00
C THR A 87 -3.48 -39.00 -7.45
N PRO A 88 -4.04 -37.95 -6.82
CA PRO A 88 -5.44 -37.99 -6.43
C PRO A 88 -6.26 -38.22 -7.70
N THR A 89 -7.02 -39.33 -7.72
CA THR A 89 -8.03 -39.54 -8.76
C THR A 89 -9.01 -38.38 -8.64
N PRO A 90 -9.33 -37.65 -9.72
CA PRO A 90 -10.31 -36.58 -9.64
C PRO A 90 -11.62 -37.19 -9.14
N THR A 91 -12.03 -36.83 -7.92
CA THR A 91 -13.40 -37.08 -7.47
C THR A 91 -14.30 -36.37 -8.49
N PRO A 92 -15.24 -37.07 -9.15
CA PRO A 92 -16.14 -36.41 -10.09
C PRO A 92 -16.82 -35.26 -9.35
N THR A 93 -16.53 -34.04 -9.79
CA THR A 93 -17.28 -32.87 -9.36
C THR A 93 -18.75 -33.17 -9.66
N PRO A 94 -19.67 -33.04 -8.68
CA PRO A 94 -21.08 -33.19 -8.98
C PRO A 94 -21.39 -32.26 -10.15
N THR A 95 -21.92 -32.83 -11.23
CA THR A 95 -22.44 -32.05 -12.34
C THR A 95 -23.43 -31.07 -11.73
N PRO A 96 -23.29 -29.74 -11.92
CA PRO A 96 -24.29 -28.82 -11.43
C PRO A 96 -25.61 -29.23 -12.09
N THR A 97 -26.54 -29.73 -11.28
CA THR A 97 -27.94 -29.86 -11.68
C THR A 97 -28.33 -28.50 -12.26
N PRO A 98 -28.91 -28.42 -13.48
CA PRO A 98 -29.34 -27.15 -14.01
C PRO A 98 -30.27 -26.50 -12.99
N THR A 99 -29.82 -25.40 -12.40
CA THR A 99 -30.67 -24.52 -11.60
C THR A 99 -31.83 -24.14 -12.51
N PRO A 100 -33.11 -24.35 -12.10
CA PRO A 100 -34.23 -23.93 -12.91
C PRO A 100 -34.05 -22.46 -13.26
N THR A 101 -34.09 -22.16 -14.56
CA THR A 101 -34.11 -20.79 -15.05
C THR A 101 -35.18 -20.03 -14.28
N PRO A 102 -34.84 -18.93 -13.56
CA PRO A 102 -35.87 -18.12 -12.92
C PRO A 102 -36.83 -17.68 -14.03
N THR A 103 -38.09 -18.08 -13.87
CA THR A 103 -39.19 -17.53 -14.67
C THR A 103 -39.13 -16.00 -14.52
N PRO A 104 -39.22 -15.22 -15.61
CA PRO A 104 -39.17 -13.76 -15.50
C PRO A 104 -40.24 -13.30 -14.52
N THR A 105 -39.80 -12.74 -13.39
CA THR A 105 -40.68 -12.04 -12.46
C THR A 105 -41.35 -10.92 -13.27
N PRO A 106 -42.69 -10.81 -13.29
CA PRO A 106 -43.36 -9.73 -13.99
C PRO A 106 -42.86 -8.40 -13.44
N THR A 107 -42.39 -7.54 -14.34
CA THR A 107 -42.04 -6.15 -14.04
C THR A 107 -43.19 -5.51 -13.27
N PRO A 108 -42.98 -4.96 -12.05
CA PRO A 108 -44.02 -4.26 -11.35
C PRO A 108 -44.49 -3.09 -12.23
N THR A 109 -45.78 -3.12 -12.56
CA THR A 109 -46.45 -1.99 -13.21
C THR A 109 -46.34 -0.78 -12.28
N PRO A 110 -45.99 0.41 -12.78
CA PRO A 110 -45.88 1.61 -11.94
C PRO A 110 -47.23 1.86 -11.25
N THR A 111 -47.22 1.79 -9.92
CA THR A 111 -48.37 2.18 -9.09
C THR A 111 -48.66 3.66 -9.34
N PRO A 112 -49.91 4.06 -9.67
CA PRO A 112 -50.24 5.45 -9.89
C PRO A 112 -49.91 6.28 -8.65
N THR A 113 -49.19 7.38 -8.87
CA THR A 113 -48.86 8.39 -7.88
C THR A 113 -50.15 8.88 -7.20
N PRO A 114 -50.27 8.83 -5.86
CA PRO A 114 -51.44 9.36 -5.19
C PRO A 114 -51.52 10.87 -5.42
N THR A 115 -52.69 11.29 -5.91
CA THR A 115 -53.09 12.69 -6.05
C THR A 115 -52.95 13.41 -4.70
N PRO A 116 -52.36 14.62 -4.64
CA PRO A 116 -52.19 15.34 -3.39
C PRO A 116 -53.55 15.66 -2.75
N THR A 117 -53.74 15.16 -1.54
CA THR A 117 -54.86 15.53 -0.65
C THR A 117 -54.78 17.03 -0.35
N PRO A 118 -55.89 17.79 -0.42
CA PRO A 118 -55.88 19.21 -0.11
C PRO A 118 -55.43 19.46 1.33
N THR A 119 -54.42 20.32 1.46
CA THR A 119 -53.88 20.82 2.72
C THR A 119 -55.00 21.46 3.55
N PRO A 120 -55.20 21.05 4.82
CA PRO A 120 -56.18 21.72 5.68
C PRO A 120 -55.78 23.19 5.91
N THR A 121 -56.80 24.04 5.82
CA THR A 121 -56.76 25.48 6.07
C THR A 121 -56.10 25.79 7.42
N PRO A 122 -55.17 26.76 7.51
CA PRO A 122 -54.51 27.09 8.77
C PRO A 122 -55.50 27.69 9.77
N THR A 123 -55.60 27.05 10.93
CA THR A 123 -56.19 27.61 12.14
C THR A 123 -55.41 28.87 12.54
N PRO A 124 -56.06 29.98 12.95
CA PRO A 124 -55.35 31.20 13.31
C PRO A 124 -54.37 30.96 14.46
N THR A 125 -53.09 31.19 14.17
CA THR A 125 -52.01 31.18 15.15
C THR A 125 -52.26 32.29 16.18
N PRO A 126 -52.22 32.00 17.49
CA PRO A 126 -52.33 33.03 18.51
C PRO A 126 -51.17 34.02 18.39
N THR A 127 -51.49 35.31 18.52
CA THR A 127 -50.54 36.42 18.57
C THR A 127 -49.41 36.11 19.55
N PRO A 128 -48.12 36.16 19.14
CA PRO A 128 -47.02 35.91 20.05
C PRO A 128 -46.98 37.00 21.12
N THR A 129 -47.06 36.56 22.38
CA THR A 129 -46.62 37.35 23.54
C THR A 129 -45.11 37.57 23.41
N PRO A 130 -44.55 38.76 23.71
CA PRO A 130 -43.13 39.02 23.53
C PRO A 130 -42.29 38.01 24.32
N THR A 131 -41.57 37.15 23.60
CA THR A 131 -40.59 36.24 24.16
C THR A 131 -39.36 37.06 24.56
N PRO A 132 -38.88 36.99 25.82
CA PRO A 132 -37.77 37.80 26.28
C PRO A 132 -36.46 37.39 25.61
N THR A 133 -35.61 38.38 25.33
CA THR A 133 -34.34 38.20 24.61
C THR A 133 -33.35 37.35 25.44
N PRO A 134 -32.84 36.23 24.90
CA PRO A 134 -31.86 35.40 25.60
C PRO A 134 -30.48 36.07 25.63
N CYS A 135 -29.74 35.91 26.74
CA CYS A 135 -28.40 36.45 26.88
C CYS A 135 -27.42 35.73 25.93
N VAL A 136 -26.88 36.44 24.92
CA VAL A 136 -25.90 35.88 23.96
C VAL A 136 -24.43 36.20 24.31
N GLN A 137 -24.20 37.02 25.35
CA GLN A 137 -22.85 37.43 25.76
C GLN A 137 -22.25 36.46 26.80
N PRO A 138 -20.93 36.25 26.80
CA PRO A 138 -20.26 35.35 27.75
C PRO A 138 -20.49 35.79 29.21
N VAL A 139 -20.56 34.84 30.14
CA VAL A 139 -20.76 35.14 31.57
C VAL A 139 -19.51 35.83 32.14
N TRP A 140 -19.70 36.90 32.92
CA TRP A 140 -18.61 37.60 33.58
C TRP A 140 -17.84 36.68 34.54
N ASN A 141 -16.52 36.68 34.40
CA ASN A 141 -15.55 35.98 35.24
C ASN A 141 -14.58 37.00 35.86
N ALA A 142 -14.45 36.95 37.19
CA ALA A 142 -13.57 37.84 37.96
C ALA A 142 -12.08 37.71 37.62
N SER A 143 -11.63 36.54 37.18
CA SER A 143 -10.21 36.32 36.81
C SER A 143 -9.88 36.77 35.38
N SER A 144 -10.88 37.06 34.55
CA SER A 144 -10.68 37.49 33.17
C SER A 144 -10.40 38.98 33.08
N VAL A 145 -9.52 39.35 32.15
CA VAL A 145 -9.25 40.75 31.79
C VAL A 145 -10.23 41.18 30.72
N TYR A 146 -10.86 42.35 30.90
CA TYR A 146 -11.74 42.98 29.93
C TYR A 146 -11.22 44.35 29.54
N ASN A 147 -11.23 44.64 28.24
CA ASN A 147 -10.90 45.94 27.66
C ASN A 147 -12.18 46.71 27.31
N GLY A 148 -12.06 48.02 27.10
CA GLY A 148 -13.18 48.89 26.74
C GLY A 148 -13.98 48.37 25.54
N GLY A 149 -15.30 48.33 25.67
CA GLY A 149 -16.24 47.84 24.66
C GLY A 149 -16.59 46.34 24.77
N GLN A 150 -15.87 45.55 25.57
CA GLN A 150 -16.20 44.13 25.75
C GLN A 150 -17.44 43.94 26.61
N ARG A 151 -18.31 43.00 26.20
CA ARG A 151 -19.60 42.73 26.86
C ARG A 151 -19.61 41.37 27.53
N VAL A 152 -20.26 41.33 28.68
CA VAL A 152 -20.46 40.13 29.49
C VAL A 152 -21.86 40.11 30.08
N THR A 153 -22.32 38.92 30.47
CA THR A 153 -23.57 38.76 31.22
C THR A 153 -23.28 38.49 32.69
N HIS A 154 -23.92 39.22 33.60
CA HIS A 154 -23.88 38.95 35.04
C HIS A 154 -25.27 39.16 35.64
N GLN A 155 -25.79 38.18 36.40
CA GLN A 155 -27.10 38.24 37.05
C GLN A 155 -28.29 38.63 36.13
N GLY A 156 -28.28 38.15 34.87
CA GLY A 156 -29.36 38.44 33.90
C GLY A 156 -29.28 39.85 33.29
N VAL A 157 -28.15 40.53 33.42
CA VAL A 157 -27.91 41.84 32.82
C VAL A 157 -26.64 41.78 31.99
N THR A 158 -26.68 42.31 30.77
CA THR A 158 -25.49 42.51 29.96
C THR A 158 -24.80 43.81 30.37
N TYR A 159 -23.51 43.73 30.66
CA TYR A 159 -22.65 44.85 31.00
C TYR A 159 -21.56 45.02 29.95
N GLU A 160 -21.14 46.26 29.71
CA GLU A 160 -20.02 46.58 28.85
C GLU A 160 -18.92 47.29 29.64
N ALA A 161 -17.68 46.84 29.49
CA ALA A 161 -16.52 47.46 30.11
C ALA A 161 -16.28 48.83 29.45
N LYS A 162 -16.15 49.89 30.25
CA LYS A 162 -15.85 51.24 29.73
C LYS A 162 -14.35 51.40 29.42
N TRP A 163 -13.50 50.68 30.13
CA TRP A 163 -12.04 50.62 29.98
C TRP A 163 -11.50 49.32 30.58
N TRP A 164 -10.17 49.16 30.64
CA TRP A 164 -9.51 47.98 31.19
C TRP A 164 -9.98 47.66 32.62
N THR A 165 -10.36 46.42 32.89
CA THR A 165 -10.76 45.92 34.22
C THR A 165 -10.48 44.43 34.37
N GLN A 166 -10.15 44.01 35.58
CA GLN A 166 -10.05 42.61 36.00
C GLN A 166 -10.50 42.52 37.46
N GLY A 167 -11.40 41.59 37.78
CA GLY A 167 -11.88 41.38 39.15
C GLY A 167 -13.04 42.28 39.60
N ASP A 168 -13.29 43.43 38.95
CA ASP A 168 -14.37 44.34 39.34
C ASP A 168 -15.76 43.78 38.97
N ASN A 169 -16.62 43.61 39.97
CA ASN A 169 -17.98 43.06 39.80
C ASN A 169 -18.90 44.03 39.03
N PRO A 170 -19.48 43.63 37.87
CA PRO A 170 -20.37 44.48 37.09
C PRO A 170 -21.63 44.94 37.83
N ALA A 171 -22.17 44.13 38.74
CA ALA A 171 -23.39 44.48 39.49
C ALA A 171 -23.16 45.55 40.57
N GLU A 172 -21.91 45.73 41.01
CA GLU A 172 -21.51 46.72 42.02
C GLU A 172 -20.95 48.00 41.39
N SER A 173 -20.76 48.00 40.08
CA SER A 173 -20.27 49.13 39.32
C SER A 173 -21.36 50.20 39.18
N GLY A 174 -21.31 51.22 40.04
CA GLY A 174 -22.19 52.39 39.95
C GLY A 174 -21.99 53.21 38.66
N GLN A 175 -22.70 54.33 38.50
CA GLN A 175 -22.66 55.14 37.27
C GLN A 175 -21.25 55.61 36.85
N TRP A 176 -20.33 55.76 37.82
CA TRP A 176 -18.93 56.13 37.60
C TRP A 176 -17.96 54.93 37.53
N GLY A 177 -18.46 53.72 37.73
CA GLY A 177 -17.66 52.49 37.75
C GLY A 177 -17.28 51.99 36.35
N VAL A 178 -16.43 50.96 36.35
CA VAL A 178 -15.79 50.34 35.17
C VAL A 178 -16.76 49.67 34.21
N TRP A 179 -17.94 49.23 34.68
CA TRP A 179 -18.98 48.60 33.88
C TRP A 179 -20.16 49.55 33.68
N ARG A 180 -20.72 49.58 32.46
CA ARG A 180 -22.04 50.16 32.17
C ARG A 180 -23.06 49.06 31.88
N THR A 181 -24.27 49.20 32.43
CA THR A 181 -25.41 48.37 32.05
C THR A 181 -25.81 48.65 30.61
N VAL A 182 -26.02 47.59 29.82
CA VAL A 182 -26.46 47.66 28.42
C VAL A 182 -27.94 47.30 28.33
N GLU A 183 -28.31 46.09 28.73
CA GLU A 183 -29.69 45.60 28.64
C GLU A 183 -29.95 44.47 29.64
N GLN A 184 -31.22 44.26 30.01
CA GLN A 184 -31.64 43.06 30.74
C GLN A 184 -31.91 41.93 29.76
N CYS A 185 -31.46 40.73 30.09
CA CYS A 185 -31.63 39.55 29.26
C CYS A 185 -32.06 38.36 30.13
N THR A 186 -32.71 37.36 29.52
CA THR A 186 -33.20 36.20 30.31
C THR A 186 -32.06 35.20 30.48
N PRO A 187 -31.63 34.88 31.72
CA PRO A 187 -30.65 33.84 31.94
C PRO A 187 -31.25 32.48 31.60
N THR A 188 -30.60 31.71 30.72
CA THR A 188 -30.92 30.30 30.50
C THR A 188 -30.81 29.56 31.85
N PRO A 189 -31.81 28.77 32.29
CA PRO A 189 -31.81 28.17 33.62
C PRO A 189 -30.61 27.25 33.80
N THR A 190 -29.76 27.59 34.77
CA THR A 190 -28.65 26.76 35.24
C THR A 190 -29.22 25.53 35.96
N PRO A 191 -28.80 24.30 35.62
CA PRO A 191 -29.22 23.11 36.35
C PRO A 191 -28.77 23.16 37.82
N THR A 192 -29.63 22.69 38.71
CA THR A 192 -29.45 22.63 40.17
C THR A 192 -28.14 21.94 40.58
N PRO A 193 -27.35 22.47 41.54
CA PRO A 193 -26.11 21.85 41.97
C PRO A 193 -26.39 20.54 42.71
N THR A 194 -26.08 19.43 42.06
CA THR A 194 -25.86 18.13 42.69
C THR A 194 -24.56 18.23 43.52
N PRO A 195 -24.47 17.63 44.73
CA PRO A 195 -23.29 17.72 45.59
C PRO A 195 -22.02 17.48 44.78
N THR A 196 -21.07 18.42 44.85
CA THR A 196 -19.79 18.39 44.13
C THR A 196 -19.11 17.04 44.35
N PRO A 197 -19.08 16.12 43.36
CA PRO A 197 -18.06 15.10 43.41
C PRO A 197 -16.73 15.85 43.34
N THR A 198 -15.78 15.45 44.19
CA THR A 198 -14.34 15.69 43.98
C THR A 198 -14.06 15.73 42.47
N PRO A 199 -13.30 16.71 41.92
CA PRO A 199 -13.05 16.76 40.47
C PRO A 199 -12.66 15.36 40.05
N THR A 200 -13.60 14.68 39.39
CA THR A 200 -13.30 13.39 38.80
C THR A 200 -12.32 13.80 37.73
N PRO A 201 -11.07 13.30 37.77
CA PRO A 201 -10.13 13.59 36.70
C PRO A 201 -10.91 13.40 35.40
N THR A 202 -10.86 14.36 34.47
CA THR A 202 -11.29 14.12 33.09
C THR A 202 -10.79 12.71 32.79
N PRO A 203 -11.67 11.71 32.56
CA PRO A 203 -11.20 10.34 32.48
C PRO A 203 -10.11 10.38 31.43
N THR A 204 -8.88 10.08 31.85
CA THR A 204 -7.78 9.86 30.92
C THR A 204 -8.39 9.00 29.84
N PRO A 205 -8.45 9.45 28.56
CA PRO A 205 -9.13 8.69 27.53
C PRO A 205 -8.66 7.26 27.68
N GLY A 206 -9.59 6.35 28.02
CA GLY A 206 -9.21 4.96 28.20
C GLY A 206 -8.45 4.53 26.95
N ILE A 207 -7.46 3.65 27.12
CA ILE A 207 -6.75 3.08 25.98
C ILE A 207 -7.79 2.66 24.94
N PRO A 208 -7.76 3.20 23.71
CA PRO A 208 -8.83 2.94 22.75
C PRO A 208 -8.88 1.44 22.43
N THR A 209 -10.08 0.96 22.17
CA THR A 209 -10.23 -0.39 21.62
C THR A 209 -9.68 -0.44 20.20
N ARG A 210 -9.34 -1.63 19.73
CA ARG A 210 -8.92 -1.82 18.34
C ARG A 210 -9.97 -1.32 17.34
N GLU A 211 -11.25 -1.49 17.66
CA GLU A 211 -12.36 -0.99 16.83
C GLU A 211 -12.39 0.55 16.78
N GLN A 212 -12.19 1.24 17.90
CA GLN A 212 -12.11 2.69 17.95
C GLN A 212 -10.91 3.24 17.16
N ALA A 213 -9.76 2.56 17.23
CA ALA A 213 -8.58 2.91 16.44
C ALA A 213 -8.85 2.77 14.94
N ARG A 214 -9.49 1.67 14.50
CA ARG A 214 -9.89 1.46 13.10
C ARG A 214 -10.92 2.48 12.61
N ALA A 215 -11.90 2.82 13.43
CA ALA A 215 -12.87 3.86 13.11
C ALA A 215 -12.19 5.22 12.94
N THR A 216 -11.19 5.53 13.77
CA THR A 216 -10.39 6.75 13.65
C THR A 216 -9.54 6.75 12.37
N GLU A 217 -8.85 5.66 12.06
CA GLU A 217 -8.10 5.49 10.80
C GLU A 217 -9.01 5.69 9.59
N ALA A 218 -10.20 5.08 9.59
CA ALA A 218 -11.18 5.24 8.52
C ALA A 218 -11.60 6.70 8.37
N ALA A 219 -11.97 7.38 9.46
CA ALA A 219 -12.39 8.78 9.43
C ALA A 219 -11.28 9.72 8.91
N LEU A 220 -10.03 9.53 9.36
CA LEU A 220 -8.89 10.36 8.93
C LEU A 220 -8.47 10.10 7.49
N THR A 221 -8.78 8.92 6.94
CA THR A 221 -8.41 8.54 5.57
C THR A 221 -9.55 8.61 4.55
N ASP A 222 -10.75 9.06 4.95
CA ASP A 222 -11.92 9.16 4.07
C ASP A 222 -11.95 10.46 3.25
N THR A 223 -10.83 10.79 2.61
CA THR A 223 -10.72 11.95 1.71
C THR A 223 -10.59 11.51 0.25
N PRO A 224 -11.06 12.30 -0.73
CA PRO A 224 -10.89 11.97 -2.16
C PRO A 224 -9.42 11.73 -2.53
N LEU A 225 -8.51 12.52 -1.95
CA LEU A 225 -7.08 12.43 -2.16
C LEU A 225 -6.50 11.11 -1.64
N MET A 226 -6.82 10.73 -0.41
CA MET A 226 -6.36 9.47 0.18
C MET A 226 -6.94 8.25 -0.55
N ARG A 227 -8.22 8.31 -0.95
CA ARG A 227 -8.83 7.26 -1.77
C ARG A 227 -8.11 7.10 -3.12
N SER A 228 -7.70 8.20 -3.75
CA SER A 228 -6.90 8.17 -4.99
C SER A 228 -5.53 7.51 -4.77
N PHE A 229 -4.80 7.86 -3.70
CA PHE A 229 -3.52 7.20 -3.37
C PHE A 229 -3.69 5.71 -3.07
N LYS A 230 -4.67 5.34 -2.25
CA LYS A 230 -4.98 3.93 -1.95
C LYS A 230 -5.35 3.15 -3.22
N ALA A 231 -6.12 3.75 -4.13
CA ALA A 231 -6.45 3.13 -5.42
C ALA A 231 -5.21 2.95 -6.32
N THR A 232 -4.29 3.92 -6.29
CA THR A 232 -3.04 3.91 -7.08
C THR A 232 -2.10 2.79 -6.65
N VAL A 233 -1.90 2.61 -5.34
CA VAL A 233 -0.98 1.58 -4.80
C VAL A 233 -1.64 0.21 -4.58
N ARG A 234 -2.97 0.10 -4.82
CA ARG A 234 -3.70 -1.15 -4.67
C ARG A 234 -3.07 -2.23 -5.53
N THR A 235 -2.89 -3.42 -4.93
CA THR A 235 -2.41 -4.58 -5.64
C THR A 235 -3.52 -5.56 -6.00
N ALA A 236 -3.37 -6.24 -7.13
CA ALA A 236 -4.17 -7.41 -7.46
C ALA A 236 -3.72 -8.63 -6.63
N GLY A 237 -4.63 -9.58 -6.45
CA GLY A 237 -4.36 -10.88 -5.83
C GLY A 237 -3.30 -11.66 -6.62
N ASN A 238 -2.49 -12.45 -5.92
CA ASN A 238 -1.41 -13.22 -6.55
C ASN A 238 -1.94 -14.32 -7.48
N ASP A 239 -3.15 -14.83 -7.23
CA ASP A 239 -3.87 -15.74 -8.12
C ASP A 239 -4.15 -15.10 -9.49
N VAL A 240 -4.62 -13.84 -9.50
CA VAL A 240 -4.83 -13.08 -10.73
C VAL A 240 -3.52 -12.88 -11.47
N VAL A 241 -2.45 -12.52 -10.76
CA VAL A 241 -1.13 -12.26 -11.36
C VAL A 241 -0.52 -13.54 -11.93
N SER A 242 -0.53 -14.64 -11.18
CA SER A 242 0.03 -15.93 -11.64
C SER A 242 -0.69 -16.50 -12.85
N ALA A 243 -1.98 -16.18 -13.04
CA ALA A 243 -2.78 -16.59 -14.20
C ALA A 243 -2.52 -15.77 -15.48
N VAL A 244 -1.78 -14.67 -15.41
CA VAL A 244 -1.48 -13.83 -16.58
C VAL A 244 -0.59 -14.57 -17.56
N ALA A 245 -1.02 -14.58 -18.82
CA ALA A 245 -0.28 -15.12 -19.94
C ALA A 245 -0.47 -14.23 -21.19
N PRO A 246 0.56 -14.10 -22.06
CA PRO A 246 0.45 -13.34 -23.31
C PRO A 246 -0.76 -13.77 -24.15
N GLY A 247 -1.60 -12.81 -24.54
CA GLY A 247 -2.78 -12.99 -25.38
C GLY A 247 -3.97 -13.64 -24.67
N SER A 248 -3.91 -13.87 -23.35
CA SER A 248 -4.99 -14.55 -22.65
C SER A 248 -6.26 -13.69 -22.60
N ALA A 249 -7.40 -14.29 -22.98
CA ALA A 249 -8.71 -13.66 -22.85
C ALA A 249 -9.10 -13.37 -21.40
N SER A 250 -8.51 -14.07 -20.42
CA SER A 250 -8.74 -13.82 -18.98
C SER A 250 -7.88 -12.69 -18.41
N ASN A 251 -6.97 -12.10 -19.20
CA ASN A 251 -6.11 -11.04 -18.71
C ASN A 251 -6.93 -9.84 -18.18
N PRO A 252 -6.47 -9.19 -17.08
CA PRO A 252 -7.05 -7.94 -16.60
C PRO A 252 -7.09 -6.85 -17.68
N VAL A 253 -8.01 -5.90 -17.55
CA VAL A 253 -8.24 -4.84 -18.55
C VAL A 253 -6.97 -4.03 -18.81
N ASN A 254 -6.20 -3.71 -17.76
CA ASN A 254 -4.97 -2.95 -17.91
C ASN A 254 -3.86 -3.74 -18.63
N VAL A 255 -3.77 -5.05 -18.41
CA VAL A 255 -2.88 -5.95 -19.16
C VAL A 255 -3.28 -6.00 -20.62
N LYS A 256 -4.56 -6.22 -20.92
CA LYS A 256 -5.08 -6.20 -22.29
C LYS A 256 -4.79 -4.87 -23.00
N ARG A 257 -4.87 -3.75 -22.27
CA ARG A 257 -4.51 -2.43 -22.81
C ARG A 257 -3.04 -2.36 -23.21
N VAL A 258 -2.13 -2.89 -22.40
CA VAL A 258 -0.70 -2.98 -22.76
C VAL A 258 -0.50 -3.86 -23.99
N GLU A 259 -1.18 -5.01 -24.07
CA GLU A 259 -1.07 -5.96 -25.19
C GLU A 259 -1.50 -5.36 -26.54
N ARG A 260 -2.33 -4.30 -26.55
CA ARG A 260 -2.67 -3.55 -27.78
C ARG A 260 -1.51 -2.76 -28.37
N TRP A 261 -0.55 -2.35 -27.54
CA TRP A 261 0.56 -1.47 -27.92
C TRP A 261 1.90 -2.20 -27.98
N LEU A 262 1.99 -3.33 -27.27
CA LEU A 262 3.22 -4.07 -27.12
C LEU A 262 2.91 -5.56 -26.98
N ASN A 263 3.20 -6.35 -28.00
CA ASN A 263 3.12 -7.81 -27.98
C ASN A 263 4.49 -8.46 -27.72
N ALA A 264 4.54 -9.80 -27.66
CA ALA A 264 5.76 -10.55 -27.37
C ALA A 264 6.89 -10.33 -28.40
N ASN A 265 6.57 -10.16 -29.68
CA ASN A 265 7.58 -9.90 -30.72
C ASN A 265 8.15 -8.49 -30.57
N GLN A 266 7.27 -7.50 -30.35
CA GLN A 266 7.69 -6.12 -30.09
C GLN A 266 8.53 -6.02 -28.81
N TRP A 267 8.23 -6.79 -27.76
CA TRP A 267 9.08 -6.88 -26.57
C TRP A 267 10.50 -7.35 -26.90
N GLN A 268 10.64 -8.38 -27.76
CA GLN A 268 11.94 -8.85 -28.23
C GLN A 268 12.68 -7.79 -29.06
N GLU A 269 11.96 -7.04 -29.89
CA GLU A 269 12.52 -5.98 -30.73
C GLU A 269 12.96 -4.74 -29.94
N LEU A 270 12.26 -4.41 -28.85
CA LEU A 270 12.58 -3.28 -27.99
C LEU A 270 13.69 -3.62 -26.99
N PHE A 271 13.77 -4.87 -26.55
CA PHE A 271 14.75 -5.35 -25.57
C PHE A 271 15.49 -6.62 -26.04
N PRO A 272 16.19 -6.58 -27.19
CA PRO A 272 16.85 -7.74 -27.78
C PRO A 272 18.04 -8.27 -26.98
N MET A 273 18.64 -7.43 -26.13
CA MET A 273 19.83 -7.80 -25.32
C MET A 273 19.51 -8.08 -23.85
N ARG A 274 18.23 -8.08 -23.47
CA ARG A 274 17.85 -8.22 -22.06
C ARG A 274 18.28 -9.57 -21.49
N ASP A 275 18.47 -9.60 -20.18
CA ASP A 275 18.53 -10.86 -19.44
C ASP A 275 17.22 -11.65 -19.63
N ALA A 276 17.35 -12.96 -19.88
CA ALA A 276 16.22 -13.83 -20.21
C ALA A 276 15.14 -13.87 -19.11
N SER A 277 15.50 -13.57 -17.86
CA SER A 277 14.56 -13.45 -16.74
C SER A 277 13.60 -12.27 -16.88
N TYR A 278 13.89 -11.26 -17.69
CA TYR A 278 12.96 -10.19 -18.05
C TYR A 278 12.04 -10.62 -19.19
N SER A 279 11.24 -11.66 -18.96
CA SER A 279 10.31 -12.16 -19.97
C SER A 279 9.10 -11.23 -20.15
N TYR A 280 8.51 -11.25 -21.35
CA TYR A 280 7.29 -10.49 -21.63
C TYR A 280 6.12 -10.90 -20.72
N GLN A 281 5.99 -12.19 -20.40
CA GLN A 281 4.99 -12.65 -19.43
C GLN A 281 5.20 -12.02 -18.05
N ARG A 282 6.43 -11.95 -17.54
CA ARG A 282 6.73 -11.29 -16.26
C ARG A 282 6.45 -9.79 -16.29
N PHE A 283 6.62 -9.15 -17.45
CA PHE A 283 6.20 -7.77 -17.65
C PHE A 283 4.68 -7.61 -17.52
N LEU A 284 3.89 -8.47 -18.18
CA LEU A 284 2.43 -8.45 -18.06
C LEU A 284 1.96 -8.75 -16.62
N GLN A 285 2.61 -9.69 -15.93
CA GLN A 285 2.37 -9.97 -14.50
C GLN A 285 2.62 -8.74 -13.63
N SER A 286 3.70 -8.02 -13.90
CA SER A 286 4.04 -6.77 -13.22
C SER A 286 2.97 -5.68 -13.42
N VAL A 287 2.42 -5.55 -14.64
CA VAL A 287 1.31 -4.64 -14.94
C VAL A 287 0.03 -5.09 -14.22
N ALA A 288 -0.27 -6.39 -14.25
CA ALA A 288 -1.46 -6.95 -13.58
C ALA A 288 -1.45 -6.70 -12.07
N LYS A 289 -0.26 -6.77 -11.44
CA LYS A 289 -0.13 -6.56 -10.00
C LYS A 289 -0.60 -5.19 -9.57
N PHE A 290 -0.45 -4.15 -10.40
CA PHE A 290 -0.91 -2.79 -10.11
C PHE A 290 -1.98 -2.34 -11.12
N PRO A 291 -3.28 -2.54 -10.82
CA PRO A 291 -4.37 -2.16 -11.72
C PRO A 291 -4.38 -0.69 -12.15
N ALA A 292 -3.72 0.20 -11.40
CA ALA A 292 -3.58 1.62 -11.73
C ALA A 292 -2.69 1.88 -12.96
N ILE A 293 -1.77 0.96 -13.28
CA ILE A 293 -0.92 1.07 -14.46
C ILE A 293 -1.76 0.79 -15.68
N CYS A 294 -1.78 1.73 -16.63
CA CYS A 294 -2.63 1.65 -17.82
C CYS A 294 -4.10 1.39 -17.43
N ALA A 295 -4.62 2.08 -16.41
CA ALA A 295 -6.01 1.99 -15.98
C ALA A 295 -6.99 2.70 -16.95
N ASP A 296 -8.27 2.48 -16.72
CA ASP A 296 -9.34 3.34 -17.25
C ASP A 296 -9.51 4.58 -16.38
N TYR A 297 -10.04 5.63 -16.99
CA TYR A 297 -10.33 6.91 -16.34
C TYR A 297 -11.78 7.31 -16.62
N ASP A 298 -12.49 7.73 -15.58
CA ASP A 298 -13.89 8.17 -15.62
C ASP A 298 -14.03 9.71 -15.75
N ASP A 299 -12.90 10.42 -15.78
CA ASP A 299 -12.81 11.88 -15.85
C ASP A 299 -12.48 12.43 -17.25
N GLY A 300 -12.59 11.59 -18.28
CA GLY A 300 -12.36 11.96 -19.68
C GLY A 300 -10.89 11.97 -20.11
N ARG A 301 -9.94 11.63 -19.23
CA ARG A 301 -8.54 11.43 -19.62
C ARG A 301 -8.39 10.28 -20.64
N ASN A 302 -7.48 10.47 -21.59
CA ASN A 302 -7.22 9.45 -22.62
C ASN A 302 -6.34 8.32 -22.06
N ALA A 303 -6.98 7.23 -21.63
CA ALA A 303 -6.34 6.05 -21.06
C ALA A 303 -5.24 5.44 -21.96
N ASP A 304 -5.43 5.46 -23.28
CA ASP A 304 -4.46 4.89 -24.22
C ASP A 304 -3.24 5.77 -24.42
N ALA A 305 -3.43 7.08 -24.51
CA ALA A 305 -2.31 8.02 -24.54
C ALA A 305 -1.49 7.97 -23.24
N ILE A 306 -2.16 7.90 -22.09
CA ILE A 306 -1.50 7.76 -20.78
C ILE A 306 -0.77 6.42 -20.68
N CYS A 307 -1.38 5.31 -21.11
CA CYS A 307 -0.72 4.01 -21.09
C CYS A 307 0.56 4.01 -21.93
N LYS A 308 0.51 4.52 -23.17
CA LYS A 308 1.69 4.69 -24.02
C LYS A 308 2.77 5.55 -23.35
N LYS A 309 2.37 6.64 -22.69
CA LYS A 309 3.27 7.52 -21.93
C LYS A 309 3.94 6.79 -20.77
N ILE A 310 3.18 6.00 -20.01
CA ILE A 310 3.71 5.14 -18.94
C ILE A 310 4.76 4.17 -19.52
N LEU A 311 4.45 3.47 -20.61
CA LEU A 311 5.38 2.54 -21.24
C LEU A 311 6.65 3.24 -21.72
N ALA A 312 6.53 4.37 -22.40
CA ALA A 312 7.68 5.14 -22.88
C ALA A 312 8.58 5.62 -21.73
N THR A 313 7.99 6.15 -20.66
CA THR A 313 8.72 6.60 -19.47
C THR A 313 9.42 5.44 -18.76
N MET A 314 8.69 4.35 -18.52
CA MET A 314 9.26 3.15 -17.88
C MET A 314 10.44 2.60 -18.69
N PHE A 315 10.29 2.46 -20.00
CA PHE A 315 11.31 1.83 -20.84
C PHE A 315 12.56 2.69 -20.98
N ALA A 316 12.41 4.01 -21.06
CA ALA A 316 13.54 4.94 -21.02
C ALA A 316 14.32 4.83 -19.71
N HIS A 317 13.62 4.72 -18.58
CA HIS A 317 14.27 4.52 -17.30
C HIS A 317 14.88 3.12 -17.18
N PHE A 318 14.23 2.05 -17.65
CA PHE A 318 14.83 0.71 -17.68
C PHE A 318 16.16 0.71 -18.45
N ALA A 319 16.16 1.34 -19.62
CA ALA A 319 17.34 1.46 -20.46
C ALA A 319 18.48 2.21 -19.74
N GLN A 320 18.19 3.19 -18.88
CA GLN A 320 19.22 3.85 -18.07
C GLN A 320 19.64 3.05 -16.83
N GLU A 321 18.71 2.41 -16.13
CA GLU A 321 19.03 1.69 -14.88
C GLU A 321 19.78 0.39 -15.14
N THR A 322 19.46 -0.29 -16.23
CA THR A 322 19.85 -1.69 -16.47
C THR A 322 20.45 -1.91 -17.85
N GLY A 323 20.72 -0.82 -18.59
CA GLY A 323 21.20 -0.91 -19.97
C GLY A 323 22.61 -1.46 -20.07
N GLY A 324 22.91 -2.08 -21.22
CA GLY A 324 24.28 -2.44 -21.56
C GLY A 324 25.19 -1.21 -21.71
N HIS A 325 24.64 -0.07 -22.15
CA HIS A 325 25.34 1.18 -22.42
C HIS A 325 26.61 0.98 -23.26
N ILE A 326 26.53 0.09 -24.25
CA ILE A 326 27.65 -0.26 -25.12
C ILE A 326 27.63 0.73 -26.30
N PRO A 327 28.54 1.73 -26.32
CA PRO A 327 28.60 2.69 -27.41
C PRO A 327 29.01 1.99 -28.71
N ASN A 328 28.54 2.51 -29.85
CA ASN A 328 28.84 2.01 -31.20
C ASN A 328 28.48 0.53 -31.45
N HIS A 329 27.61 -0.05 -30.62
CA HIS A 329 27.08 -1.38 -30.86
C HIS A 329 26.04 -1.37 -31.99
N SER A 330 25.85 -2.51 -32.66
CA SER A 330 24.86 -2.65 -33.76
C SER A 330 23.41 -2.45 -33.29
N ILE A 331 23.15 -2.72 -32.01
CA ILE A 331 21.89 -2.42 -31.32
C ILE A 331 22.04 -1.05 -30.65
N PRO A 332 21.19 -0.07 -30.97
CA PRO A 332 21.30 1.27 -30.41
C PRO A 332 21.02 1.26 -28.90
N GLU A 333 21.69 2.13 -28.14
CA GLU A 333 21.66 2.12 -26.67
C GLU A 333 20.25 2.14 -26.05
N TRP A 334 19.30 2.87 -26.64
CA TRP A 334 17.92 2.92 -26.14
C TRP A 334 17.19 1.56 -26.18
N LYS A 335 17.69 0.59 -26.96
CA LYS A 335 17.21 -0.80 -27.02
C LYS A 335 18.06 -1.77 -26.20
N GLN A 336 19.09 -1.30 -25.51
CA GLN A 336 19.96 -2.15 -24.69
C GLN A 336 19.47 -2.28 -23.25
N GLY A 337 18.26 -1.80 -22.93
CA GLY A 337 17.68 -1.89 -21.59
C GLY A 337 17.42 -3.32 -21.12
N LEU A 338 17.29 -3.48 -19.79
CA LEU A 338 17.09 -4.77 -19.12
C LEU A 338 18.24 -5.76 -19.32
N TYR A 339 19.44 -5.28 -19.66
CA TYR A 339 20.64 -6.09 -19.82
C TYR A 339 21.14 -6.62 -18.48
N TYR A 340 21.26 -5.74 -17.48
CA TYR A 340 21.69 -6.11 -16.14
C TYR A 340 20.50 -6.44 -15.24
N LEU A 341 20.58 -7.60 -14.57
CA LEU A 341 19.61 -8.03 -13.57
C LEU A 341 20.01 -7.62 -12.15
N ARG A 342 21.32 -7.45 -11.92
CA ARG A 342 21.93 -7.08 -10.66
C ARG A 342 22.91 -5.95 -10.89
N GLU A 343 23.11 -5.14 -9.86
CA GLU A 343 24.14 -4.12 -9.83
C GLU A 343 25.51 -4.71 -10.13
N SER A 344 26.20 -4.11 -11.09
CA SER A 344 27.49 -4.62 -11.57
C SER A 344 28.52 -4.59 -10.45
N GLY A 345 29.25 -5.70 -10.28
CA GLY A 345 30.24 -5.85 -9.21
C GLY A 345 29.66 -6.24 -7.83
N CYS A 346 28.35 -6.36 -7.70
CA CYS A 346 27.69 -6.78 -6.46
C CYS A 346 27.34 -8.27 -6.44
N ASN A 347 27.46 -8.89 -5.27
CA ASN A 347 27.03 -10.26 -5.02
C ASN A 347 26.67 -10.44 -3.54
N GLU A 348 26.04 -11.57 -3.23
CA GLU A 348 25.43 -11.87 -1.93
C GLU A 348 26.45 -12.00 -0.79
N THR A 349 27.65 -12.49 -1.06
CA THR A 349 28.62 -12.96 -0.03
C THR A 349 29.98 -12.29 -0.07
N GLY A 350 30.31 -11.56 -1.13
CA GLY A 350 31.63 -10.95 -1.34
C GLY A 350 31.83 -9.66 -0.53
N ALA A 351 33.02 -9.06 -0.60
CA ALA A 351 33.32 -7.82 0.12
C ALA A 351 32.73 -6.56 -0.54
N GLY A 352 32.36 -6.61 -1.82
CA GLY A 352 31.82 -5.48 -2.57
C GLY A 352 30.38 -5.10 -2.18
N CYS A 353 29.99 -3.87 -2.50
CA CYS A 353 28.63 -3.32 -2.39
C CYS A 353 28.04 -3.38 -0.97
N GLY A 354 28.42 -2.41 -0.14
CA GLY A 354 28.02 -2.26 1.27
C GLY A 354 26.56 -1.83 1.51
N TYR A 355 25.61 -2.31 0.70
CA TYR A 355 24.16 -2.09 0.91
C TYR A 355 23.60 -2.95 2.05
N ASN A 356 24.29 -2.87 3.18
CA ASN A 356 23.94 -3.46 4.46
C ASN A 356 24.63 -2.73 5.63
N MET A 357 25.40 -1.66 5.36
CA MET A 357 26.04 -0.86 6.41
C MET A 357 24.99 -0.13 7.27
N GLU A 358 23.90 0.30 6.63
CA GLU A 358 22.75 0.93 7.27
C GLU A 358 22.05 0.01 8.28
N CYS A 359 22.18 -1.31 8.12
CA CYS A 359 21.52 -2.30 8.98
C CYS A 359 21.98 -2.25 10.44
N SER A 360 23.20 -1.74 10.69
CA SER A 360 23.76 -1.59 12.03
C SER A 360 23.30 -0.32 12.74
N ALA A 361 22.62 0.60 12.03
CA ALA A 361 22.13 1.83 12.63
C ALA A 361 20.98 1.52 13.61
N ASN A 362 20.97 2.20 14.76
CA ASN A 362 19.80 2.19 15.65
C ASN A 362 18.90 3.38 15.28
N SER A 363 17.90 3.14 14.43
CA SER A 363 17.01 4.16 13.90
C SER A 363 15.60 3.60 13.67
N TRP A 364 14.60 4.47 13.53
CA TRP A 364 13.26 4.03 13.16
C TRP A 364 13.24 3.29 11.81
N ILE A 365 14.17 3.61 10.89
CA ILE A 365 14.26 2.99 9.57
C ILE A 365 14.65 1.52 9.70
N THR A 366 15.68 1.22 10.49
CA THR A 366 16.13 -0.15 10.75
C THR A 366 15.19 -0.92 11.68
N GLU A 367 14.39 -0.21 12.49
CA GLU A 367 13.30 -0.82 13.24
C GLU A 367 12.11 -1.21 12.34
N ALA A 368 11.69 -0.32 11.44
CA ALA A 368 10.58 -0.56 10.51
C ALA A 368 10.95 -1.57 9.41
N TRP A 369 12.20 -1.53 8.94
CA TRP A 369 12.71 -2.34 7.84
C TRP A 369 13.93 -3.16 8.30
N PRO A 370 13.76 -4.08 9.25
CA PRO A 370 14.87 -4.81 9.86
C PRO A 370 15.55 -5.71 8.84
N CYS A 371 16.86 -5.54 8.69
CA CYS A 371 17.63 -6.36 7.77
C CYS A 371 17.57 -7.85 8.16
N GLY A 372 17.42 -8.71 7.16
CA GLY A 372 17.60 -10.14 7.29
C GLY A 372 19.07 -10.49 7.57
N THR A 373 19.30 -11.68 8.09
CA THR A 373 20.64 -12.18 8.42
C THR A 373 20.95 -13.45 7.63
N ASN A 374 22.22 -13.62 7.29
CA ASN A 374 22.79 -14.86 6.81
C ASN A 374 22.95 -15.86 7.97
N PRO A 375 23.16 -17.16 7.68
CA PRO A 375 23.39 -18.17 8.71
C PRO A 375 24.59 -17.87 9.63
N ASP A 376 25.58 -17.13 9.15
CA ASP A 376 26.76 -16.70 9.91
C ASP A 376 26.51 -15.44 10.78
N GLY A 377 25.28 -14.92 10.78
CA GLY A 377 24.87 -13.73 11.52
C GLY A 377 25.15 -12.40 10.78
N SER A 378 25.85 -12.41 9.65
CA SER A 378 26.06 -11.20 8.85
C SER A 378 24.76 -10.73 8.21
N PHE A 379 24.60 -9.42 7.97
CA PHE A 379 23.40 -8.90 7.32
C PHE A 379 23.33 -9.28 5.83
N LYS A 380 22.11 -9.59 5.37
CA LYS A 380 21.77 -9.68 3.95
C LYS A 380 22.08 -8.37 3.24
N LYS A 381 22.36 -8.44 1.93
CA LYS A 381 22.71 -7.28 1.11
C LYS A 381 21.59 -6.86 0.17
N TYR A 382 21.30 -5.56 0.18
CA TYR A 382 20.23 -4.91 -0.55
C TYR A 382 20.77 -4.05 -1.70
N PHE A 383 21.75 -4.55 -2.45
CA PHE A 383 22.20 -3.87 -3.67
C PHE A 383 21.14 -3.92 -4.77
N GLY A 384 21.36 -3.15 -5.85
CA GLY A 384 20.41 -2.98 -6.93
C GLY A 384 20.04 -4.29 -7.61
N ARG A 385 18.74 -4.60 -7.66
CA ARG A 385 18.17 -5.74 -8.41
C ARG A 385 16.96 -5.33 -9.23
N GLY A 386 16.75 -6.02 -10.34
CA GLY A 386 15.58 -5.84 -11.20
C GLY A 386 15.62 -4.54 -12.00
N ALA A 387 14.54 -4.27 -12.74
CA ALA A 387 14.44 -3.20 -13.73
C ALA A 387 14.57 -1.79 -13.13
N LYS A 388 14.31 -1.63 -11.82
CA LYS A 388 14.51 -0.37 -11.10
C LYS A 388 15.91 -0.25 -10.48
N GLN A 389 16.69 -1.33 -10.44
CA GLN A 389 17.84 -1.47 -9.55
C GLN A 389 17.42 -1.12 -8.11
N LEU A 390 16.44 -1.85 -7.57
CA LEU A 390 15.94 -1.63 -6.21
C LEU A 390 17.06 -1.88 -5.20
N SER A 391 17.37 -0.87 -4.38
CA SER A 391 18.49 -0.88 -3.43
C SER A 391 18.06 -0.43 -2.04
N TYR A 392 18.81 -0.83 -1.01
CA TYR A 392 18.61 -0.58 0.43
C TYR A 392 17.41 -1.30 1.08
N ASN A 393 17.60 -1.75 2.32
CA ASN A 393 16.58 -2.43 3.12
C ASN A 393 15.27 -1.62 3.19
N TYR A 394 15.35 -0.30 3.33
CA TYR A 394 14.18 0.58 3.43
C TYR A 394 13.42 0.80 2.11
N ASN A 395 13.89 0.24 0.99
CA ASN A 395 13.08 0.10 -0.23
C ASN A 395 12.58 -1.35 -0.42
N TYR A 396 13.39 -2.35 -0.06
CA TYR A 396 12.97 -3.76 -0.08
C TYR A 396 11.84 -4.05 0.92
N GLY A 397 11.86 -3.41 2.10
CA GLY A 397 10.86 -3.57 3.15
C GLY A 397 9.45 -3.14 2.73
N PRO A 398 9.24 -1.87 2.31
CA PRO A 398 7.95 -1.43 1.79
C PRO A 398 7.51 -2.23 0.55
N PHE A 399 8.45 -2.56 -0.35
CA PHE A 399 8.12 -3.39 -1.51
C PHE A 399 7.62 -4.77 -1.09
N SER A 400 8.29 -5.41 -0.11
CA SER A 400 7.85 -6.67 0.47
C SER A 400 6.47 -6.56 1.10
N GLN A 401 6.24 -5.49 1.86
CA GLN A 401 4.96 -5.25 2.53
C GLN A 401 3.82 -5.15 1.53
N VAL A 402 4.00 -4.41 0.43
CA VAL A 402 2.98 -4.25 -0.62
C VAL A 402 2.77 -5.53 -1.43
N MET A 403 3.81 -6.34 -1.62
CA MET A 403 3.71 -7.60 -2.38
C MET A 403 3.13 -8.75 -1.56
N PHE A 404 3.46 -8.84 -0.25
CA PHE A 404 3.25 -10.03 0.57
C PHE A 404 2.51 -9.78 1.89
N GLY A 405 2.18 -8.52 2.22
CA GLY A 405 1.59 -8.16 3.51
C GLY A 405 2.58 -8.24 4.69
N THR A 406 3.87 -8.49 4.42
CA THR A 406 4.94 -8.54 5.42
C THR A 406 6.24 -7.97 4.87
N VAL A 407 7.01 -7.29 5.72
CA VAL A 407 8.34 -6.79 5.38
C VAL A 407 9.38 -7.90 5.23
N ARG A 408 9.14 -9.07 5.85
CA ARG A 408 10.17 -10.11 5.99
C ARG A 408 10.52 -10.84 4.70
N THR A 409 9.56 -11.08 3.81
CA THR A 409 9.80 -11.93 2.62
C THR A 409 11.02 -11.47 1.81
N LEU A 410 11.09 -10.20 1.44
CA LEU A 410 12.23 -9.68 0.67
C LEU A 410 13.38 -9.17 1.54
N LEU A 411 13.14 -8.85 2.81
CA LEU A 411 14.24 -8.52 3.72
C LEU A 411 15.08 -9.77 4.05
N ASP A 412 14.46 -10.94 4.16
CA ASP A 412 15.14 -12.21 4.39
C ASP A 412 15.65 -12.85 3.09
N ASN A 413 14.95 -12.63 1.98
CA ASN A 413 15.27 -13.22 0.68
C ASN A 413 15.35 -12.15 -0.43
N PRO A 414 16.28 -11.19 -0.36
CA PRO A 414 16.35 -10.09 -1.33
C PRO A 414 16.64 -10.57 -2.77
N ASP A 415 17.21 -11.77 -2.92
CA ASP A 415 17.42 -12.42 -4.21
C ASP A 415 16.14 -12.59 -5.04
N MET A 416 14.98 -12.75 -4.39
CA MET A 416 13.69 -12.93 -5.06
C MET A 416 13.37 -11.81 -6.04
N VAL A 417 13.87 -10.59 -5.80
CA VAL A 417 13.71 -9.46 -6.73
C VAL A 417 14.39 -9.73 -8.07
N ALA A 418 15.51 -10.45 -8.10
CA ALA A 418 16.19 -10.81 -9.35
C ALA A 418 15.62 -12.10 -9.97
N SER A 419 15.22 -13.09 -9.18
CA SER A 419 14.89 -14.43 -9.68
C SER A 419 13.42 -14.62 -10.12
N THR A 420 12.51 -13.71 -9.75
CA THR A 420 11.07 -13.83 -10.00
C THR A 420 10.52 -12.69 -10.87
N TRP A 421 9.20 -12.66 -11.11
CA TRP A 421 8.51 -11.55 -11.81
C TRP A 421 8.66 -10.21 -11.07
N LEU A 422 9.08 -10.23 -9.80
CA LEU A 422 9.44 -9.05 -9.02
C LEU A 422 10.56 -8.22 -9.66
N ASN A 423 11.34 -8.79 -10.57
CA ASN A 423 12.39 -8.07 -11.30
C ASN A 423 11.81 -6.87 -12.05
N LEU A 424 10.67 -7.01 -12.71
CA LEU A 424 9.96 -5.93 -13.39
C LEU A 424 9.01 -5.21 -12.43
N THR A 425 8.52 -5.90 -11.40
CA THR A 425 7.59 -5.30 -10.44
C THR A 425 8.23 -4.31 -9.49
N SER A 426 9.53 -4.43 -9.25
CA SER A 426 10.30 -3.41 -8.54
C SER A 426 10.11 -2.02 -9.17
N ALA A 427 10.03 -1.96 -10.51
CA ALA A 427 9.90 -0.71 -11.23
C ALA A 427 8.46 -0.23 -11.37
N THR A 428 7.48 -1.12 -11.51
CA THR A 428 6.05 -0.73 -11.45
C THR A 428 5.67 -0.28 -10.05
N PHE A 429 6.17 -0.93 -9.01
CA PHE A 429 6.04 -0.47 -7.63
C PHE A 429 6.59 0.95 -7.47
N PHE A 430 7.84 1.20 -7.88
CA PHE A 430 8.44 2.52 -7.75
C PHE A 430 7.73 3.60 -8.60
N LEU A 431 7.10 3.21 -9.71
CA LEU A 431 6.27 4.11 -10.53
C LEU A 431 5.03 4.60 -9.78
N VAL A 432 4.35 3.71 -9.06
CA VAL A 432 3.05 4.01 -8.40
C VAL A 432 3.19 4.43 -6.95
N TYR A 433 4.27 4.05 -6.27
CA TYR A 433 4.41 4.25 -4.82
C TYR A 433 4.95 5.66 -4.51
N PRO A 434 4.16 6.55 -3.87
CA PRO A 434 4.59 7.90 -3.53
C PRO A 434 5.62 7.89 -2.38
N GLN A 435 6.59 8.82 -2.43
CA GLN A 435 7.61 8.99 -1.39
C GLN A 435 7.78 10.48 -1.06
N PRO A 436 6.88 11.06 -0.24
CA PRO A 436 6.93 12.47 0.14
C PRO A 436 8.35 12.90 0.54
N PRO A 437 8.85 14.03 0.03
CA PRO A 437 8.12 15.07 -0.72
C PRO A 437 7.91 14.78 -2.21
N LYS A 438 8.33 13.62 -2.72
CA LYS A 438 8.19 13.25 -4.13
C LYS A 438 6.77 12.73 -4.42
N PRO A 439 6.09 13.22 -5.47
CA PRO A 439 4.88 12.57 -5.96
C PRO A 439 5.22 11.20 -6.56
N SER A 440 4.22 10.34 -6.78
CA SER A 440 4.43 9.12 -7.59
C SER A 440 4.67 9.51 -9.05
N MET A 441 5.49 8.73 -9.77
CA MET A 441 5.67 8.97 -11.20
C MET A 441 4.37 8.78 -11.99
N LEU A 442 3.50 7.86 -11.56
CA LEU A 442 2.19 7.69 -12.18
C LEU A 442 1.36 8.98 -12.10
N HIS A 443 1.35 9.66 -10.96
CA HIS A 443 0.59 10.91 -10.80
C HIS A 443 1.17 12.08 -11.59
N VAL A 444 2.49 12.09 -11.83
CA VAL A 444 3.14 13.02 -12.76
C VAL A 444 2.68 12.75 -14.20
N ILE A 445 2.67 11.46 -14.60
CA ILE A 445 2.38 11.04 -15.97
C ILE A 445 0.90 11.21 -16.34
N ASP A 446 0.01 10.81 -15.43
CA ASP A 446 -1.44 10.87 -15.64
C ASP A 446 -2.06 12.24 -15.28
N ARG A 447 -1.20 13.16 -14.80
CA ARG A 447 -1.51 14.54 -14.42
C ARG A 447 -2.49 14.70 -13.26
N SER A 448 -2.67 13.67 -12.44
CA SER A 448 -3.45 13.76 -11.20
C SER A 448 -2.69 14.51 -10.09
N TRP A 449 -1.36 14.56 -10.15
CA TRP A 449 -0.59 15.50 -9.34
C TRP A 449 -0.74 16.91 -9.90
N THR A 450 -1.09 17.87 -9.03
CA THR A 450 -1.21 19.29 -9.41
C THR A 450 -0.06 20.07 -8.75
N PRO A 451 1.01 20.40 -9.48
CA PRO A 451 2.13 21.19 -8.95
C PRO A 451 1.65 22.53 -8.39
N ASN A 452 2.20 22.95 -7.26
CA ASN A 452 1.90 24.25 -6.65
C ASN A 452 3.01 25.28 -6.91
N ALA A 453 2.92 26.46 -6.27
CA ALA A 453 3.90 27.53 -6.45
C ALA A 453 5.33 27.12 -6.01
N ALA A 454 5.48 26.29 -4.97
CA ALA A 454 6.79 25.81 -4.55
C ALA A 454 7.38 24.85 -5.59
N ASP A 455 6.57 23.95 -6.15
CA ASP A 455 6.99 23.08 -7.24
C ASP A 455 7.43 23.88 -8.47
N ALA A 456 6.68 24.93 -8.82
CA ALA A 456 7.03 25.82 -9.94
C ALA A 456 8.35 26.56 -9.71
N VAL A 457 8.62 27.05 -8.49
CA VAL A 457 9.92 27.66 -8.10
C VAL A 457 11.07 26.65 -8.20
N ASN A 458 10.79 25.37 -7.96
CA ASN A 458 11.74 24.28 -8.12
C ASN A 458 11.82 23.78 -9.57
N GLY A 459 11.06 24.35 -10.50
CA GLY A 459 11.02 23.91 -11.90
C GLY A 459 10.42 22.51 -12.08
N ALA A 460 9.64 22.03 -11.11
CA ALA A 460 8.94 20.75 -11.16
C ALA A 460 7.57 20.91 -11.84
N SER A 461 7.20 19.91 -12.65
CA SER A 461 6.00 19.96 -13.49
C SER A 461 5.55 18.54 -13.87
N ASN A 462 4.36 18.39 -14.45
CA ASN A 462 3.88 17.11 -14.98
C ASN A 462 4.61 16.74 -16.29
N SER A 463 5.89 16.38 -16.17
CA SER A 463 6.82 16.16 -17.29
C SER A 463 7.86 15.08 -17.01
N PHE A 464 8.51 14.58 -18.07
CA PHE A 464 9.58 13.59 -17.96
C PHE A 464 10.76 14.06 -17.09
N ALA A 465 11.08 15.35 -17.05
CA ALA A 465 12.12 15.87 -16.15
C ALA A 465 11.84 15.53 -14.67
N SER A 466 10.57 15.62 -14.26
CA SER A 466 10.18 15.29 -12.90
C SER A 466 10.27 13.79 -12.59
N THR A 467 10.12 12.91 -13.59
CA THR A 467 10.33 11.47 -13.37
C THR A 467 11.81 11.12 -13.19
N ILE A 468 12.72 11.82 -13.86
CA ILE A 468 14.17 11.73 -13.59
C ILE A 468 14.48 12.20 -12.17
N MET A 469 13.92 13.34 -11.76
CA MET A 469 14.09 13.89 -10.41
C MET A 469 13.61 12.92 -9.32
N ILE A 470 12.46 12.26 -9.52
CA ILE A 470 11.92 11.27 -8.59
C ILE A 470 12.89 10.09 -8.42
N ILE A 471 13.40 9.56 -9.54
CA ILE A 471 14.26 8.37 -9.56
C ILE A 471 15.62 8.64 -8.92
N ASN A 472 16.34 9.68 -9.36
CA ASN A 472 17.73 9.88 -8.95
C ASN A 472 18.17 11.36 -9.00
N GLY A 473 17.26 12.29 -8.74
CA GLY A 473 17.52 13.70 -8.93
C GLY A 473 18.64 14.29 -8.05
N GLY A 474 18.89 13.72 -6.87
CA GLY A 474 20.02 14.13 -6.02
C GLY A 474 21.39 13.87 -6.66
N ILE A 475 21.46 12.96 -7.63
CA ILE A 475 22.67 12.67 -8.39
C ILE A 475 22.60 13.29 -9.79
N GLU A 476 21.45 13.24 -10.47
CA GLU A 476 21.37 13.51 -11.91
C GLU A 476 20.91 14.92 -12.29
N CYS A 477 20.20 15.62 -11.39
CA CYS A 477 19.51 16.88 -11.69
C CYS A 477 20.12 18.05 -10.91
N ASN A 478 19.54 19.25 -11.06
CA ASN A 478 20.03 20.49 -10.45
C ASN A 478 21.54 20.73 -10.69
N SER A 479 21.99 20.48 -11.92
CA SER A 479 23.39 20.40 -12.34
C SER A 479 23.91 21.68 -13.00
N GLY A 480 23.29 22.83 -12.72
CA GLY A 480 23.73 24.13 -13.26
C GLY A 480 23.34 24.34 -14.73
N GLY A 481 22.26 23.70 -15.19
CA GLY A 481 21.68 23.93 -16.54
C GLY A 481 22.15 22.99 -17.65
N VAL A 482 23.05 22.04 -17.36
CA VAL A 482 23.45 20.97 -18.29
C VAL A 482 23.10 19.61 -17.70
N ASP A 483 22.36 18.78 -18.44
CA ASP A 483 22.00 17.44 -17.97
C ASP A 483 23.26 16.59 -17.75
N LYS A 484 23.32 15.87 -16.63
CA LYS A 484 24.37 14.87 -16.42
C LYS A 484 24.21 13.70 -17.41
N PRO A 485 25.28 12.94 -17.71
CA PRO A 485 25.24 11.88 -18.72
C PRO A 485 24.06 10.90 -18.55
N GLN A 486 23.75 10.52 -17.31
CA GLN A 486 22.64 9.61 -16.99
C GLN A 486 21.27 10.23 -17.33
N ALA A 487 21.04 11.50 -16.98
CA ALA A 487 19.82 12.22 -17.33
C ALA A 487 19.71 12.41 -18.85
N ALA A 488 20.82 12.77 -19.51
CA ALA A 488 20.88 12.92 -20.97
C ALA A 488 20.51 11.61 -21.69
N ASN A 489 21.01 10.47 -21.20
CA ASN A 489 20.64 9.15 -21.71
C ASN A 489 19.14 8.87 -21.53
N ARG A 490 18.57 9.09 -20.33
CA ARG A 490 17.13 8.94 -20.09
C ARG A 490 16.31 9.76 -21.10
N ILE A 491 16.70 11.01 -21.33
CA ILE A 491 16.04 11.91 -22.29
C ILE A 491 16.14 11.36 -23.71
N ALA A 492 17.33 10.93 -24.14
CA ALA A 492 17.56 10.36 -25.46
C ALA A 492 16.72 9.09 -25.69
N TYR A 493 16.68 8.20 -24.70
CA TYR A 493 15.91 6.96 -24.76
C TYR A 493 14.40 7.25 -24.75
N TYR A 494 13.97 8.20 -23.92
CA TYR A 494 12.57 8.63 -23.84
C TYR A 494 12.05 9.18 -25.17
N ARG A 495 12.84 10.00 -25.87
CA ARG A 495 12.48 10.48 -27.22
C ARG A 495 12.25 9.32 -28.19
N LYS A 496 13.07 8.27 -28.13
CA LYS A 496 12.96 7.10 -29.01
C LYS A 496 11.75 6.23 -28.69
N PHE A 497 11.44 6.02 -27.40
CA PHE A 497 10.22 5.32 -27.03
C PHE A 497 8.96 6.14 -27.30
N ALA A 498 9.00 7.46 -27.12
CA ALA A 498 7.90 8.35 -27.48
C ALA A 498 7.61 8.30 -28.99
N GLU A 499 8.65 8.35 -29.82
CA GLU A 499 8.56 8.13 -31.27
C GLU A 499 7.92 6.77 -31.59
N TYR A 500 8.40 5.69 -30.96
CA TYR A 500 7.87 4.33 -31.17
C TYR A 500 6.37 4.22 -30.87
N PHE A 501 5.90 4.83 -29.77
CA PHE A 501 4.49 4.77 -29.38
C PHE A 501 3.60 5.83 -30.04
N GLY A 502 4.20 6.74 -30.83
CA GLY A 502 3.48 7.85 -31.49
C GLY A 502 2.98 8.89 -30.50
N LEU A 503 3.79 9.24 -29.50
CA LEU A 503 3.49 10.27 -28.51
C LEU A 503 3.99 11.64 -28.98
N ASP A 504 3.13 12.65 -28.90
CA ASP A 504 3.55 14.04 -29.01
C ASP A 504 4.15 14.51 -27.67
N ILE A 505 5.44 14.86 -27.72
CA ILE A 505 6.20 15.38 -26.58
C ILE A 505 6.63 16.84 -26.82
N THR A 506 6.04 17.49 -27.83
CA THR A 506 6.30 18.90 -28.13
C THR A 506 5.88 19.77 -26.95
N GLY A 507 6.77 20.67 -26.53
CA GLY A 507 6.54 21.55 -25.38
C GLY A 507 6.68 20.88 -24.02
N GLU A 508 7.01 19.58 -23.95
CA GLU A 508 7.31 18.93 -22.68
C GLU A 508 8.71 19.28 -22.17
N GLN A 509 8.82 19.54 -20.87
CA GLN A 509 10.10 19.67 -20.18
C GLN A 509 10.76 18.28 -20.03
N LEU A 510 11.87 18.05 -20.73
CA LEU A 510 12.59 16.78 -20.66
C LEU A 510 13.84 16.86 -19.78
N SER A 511 14.53 18.00 -19.82
CA SER A 511 15.74 18.25 -19.04
C SER A 511 15.40 18.51 -17.57
N CYS A 512 16.12 17.83 -16.66
CA CYS A 512 16.02 18.08 -15.22
C CYS A 512 17.21 18.91 -14.70
N ALA A 513 18.11 19.36 -15.57
CA ALA A 513 19.33 20.08 -15.20
C ALA A 513 19.10 21.35 -14.35
N SER A 514 17.95 22.00 -14.52
CA SER A 514 17.56 23.19 -13.75
C SER A 514 16.46 22.90 -12.72
N GLN A 515 15.92 21.68 -12.68
CA GLN A 515 14.92 21.30 -11.69
C GLN A 515 15.63 21.08 -10.34
N LYS A 516 15.14 21.74 -9.29
CA LYS A 516 15.61 21.56 -7.90
C LYS A 516 14.90 20.35 -7.27
N PRO A 517 15.48 19.74 -6.21
CA PRO A 517 14.81 18.69 -5.46
C PRO A 517 13.41 19.09 -5.00
N PHE A 518 12.48 18.13 -4.96
CA PHE A 518 11.19 18.31 -4.29
C PHE A 518 11.40 18.64 -2.81
N ASP A 519 10.54 19.49 -2.24
CA ASP A 519 10.61 19.90 -0.85
C ASP A 519 9.24 19.80 -0.13
N GLY A 520 9.25 20.02 1.18
CA GLY A 520 8.08 19.87 2.05
C GLY A 520 6.95 20.87 1.80
N ASN A 521 7.19 21.94 1.02
CA ASN A 521 6.16 22.90 0.60
C ASN A 521 5.54 22.52 -0.75
N GLY A 522 6.16 21.59 -1.49
CA GLY A 522 5.67 21.10 -2.78
C GLY A 522 4.41 20.25 -2.64
N ALA A 523 3.60 20.19 -3.69
CA ALA A 523 2.36 19.40 -3.70
C ALA A 523 2.62 17.88 -3.70
N GLY A 524 3.87 17.44 -3.84
CA GLY A 524 4.26 16.04 -3.61
C GLY A 524 4.39 15.66 -2.13
N ALA A 525 4.48 16.65 -1.22
CA ALA A 525 4.53 16.44 0.22
C ALA A 525 3.13 16.15 0.79
N GLN A 526 2.61 14.97 0.45
CA GLN A 526 1.25 14.56 0.78
C GLN A 526 1.18 13.91 2.16
N PRO A 527 0.13 14.19 2.97
CA PRO A 527 0.00 13.67 4.32
C PRO A 527 -0.47 12.21 4.31
N ILE A 528 0.45 11.28 4.01
CA ILE A 528 0.16 9.83 3.79
C ILE A 528 0.91 8.90 4.75
N TYR A 529 1.48 9.45 5.82
CA TYR A 529 2.12 8.69 6.90
C TYR A 529 1.50 9.05 8.24
N TRP A 530 1.58 8.14 9.21
CA TRP A 530 1.14 8.36 10.57
C TRP A 530 2.29 8.78 11.46
N GLU A 531 2.05 9.77 12.32
CA GLU A 531 2.94 10.18 13.39
C GLU A 531 2.12 10.42 14.67
N LYS A 532 2.78 10.37 15.82
CA LYS A 532 2.19 10.82 17.08
C LYS A 532 1.57 12.22 16.94
N ASP A 533 0.32 12.35 17.37
CA ASP A 533 -0.28 13.66 17.57
C ASP A 533 0.23 14.26 18.88
N TRP A 534 0.98 15.36 18.78
CA TRP A 534 1.61 16.03 19.94
C TRP A 534 0.72 17.08 20.59
N ASN A 535 -0.51 17.29 20.08
CA ASN A 535 -1.42 18.26 20.66
C ASN A 535 -1.93 17.79 22.03
N VAL A 536 -1.99 18.72 22.98
CA VAL A 536 -2.48 18.45 24.34
C VAL A 536 -3.91 17.91 24.27
N GLY A 537 -4.15 16.75 24.88
CA GLY A 537 -5.45 16.07 24.90
C GLY A 537 -5.68 15.06 23.79
N ASN A 538 -4.72 14.86 22.87
CA ASN A 538 -4.77 13.83 21.82
C ASN A 538 -4.00 12.56 22.21
N ASP A 539 -4.10 12.13 23.47
CA ASP A 539 -3.53 10.86 23.92
C ASP A 539 -4.07 9.67 23.10
N TYR A 540 -3.20 8.70 22.83
CA TYR A 540 -3.49 7.49 22.06
C TYR A 540 -3.99 7.75 20.62
N ARG A 541 -3.55 8.84 19.98
CA ARG A 541 -3.93 9.19 18.61
C ARG A 541 -2.73 9.51 17.74
N CYS A 542 -2.67 8.92 16.55
CA CYS A 542 -1.78 9.39 15.51
C CYS A 542 -2.50 10.38 14.56
N MET A 543 -1.72 11.22 13.89
CA MET A 543 -2.16 12.17 12.88
C MET A 543 -1.44 11.92 11.55
N LEU A 544 -1.99 12.42 10.45
CA LEU A 544 -1.35 12.34 9.14
C LEU A 544 -0.22 13.38 9.02
N VAL A 545 0.93 12.96 8.51
CA VAL A 545 2.10 13.81 8.25
C VAL A 545 2.63 13.62 6.82
N ASN A 546 3.30 14.67 6.32
CA ASN A 546 3.77 14.78 4.94
C ASN A 546 5.22 14.33 4.72
N TYR A 547 5.82 13.66 5.70
CA TYR A 547 7.15 13.06 5.63
C TYR A 547 7.05 11.57 5.97
N GLN A 548 8.03 10.79 5.51
CA GLN A 548 8.02 9.35 5.71
C GLN A 548 8.26 9.00 7.19
N THR A 549 7.45 8.08 7.70
CA THR A 549 7.60 7.43 9.02
C THR A 549 7.55 5.91 8.86
N ALA A 550 7.59 5.18 9.97
CA ALA A 550 7.42 3.72 9.97
C ALA A 550 6.00 3.26 9.57
N TYR A 551 5.02 4.17 9.56
CA TYR A 551 3.59 3.83 9.49
C TYR A 551 2.93 4.53 8.31
N SER A 552 2.48 3.79 7.31
CA SER A 552 1.84 4.36 6.13
C SER A 552 0.33 4.40 6.26
N ALA A 553 -0.30 5.52 5.93
CA ALA A 553 -1.76 5.60 5.81
C ALA A 553 -2.33 4.83 4.60
N LEU A 554 -1.44 4.33 3.73
CA LEU A 554 -1.78 3.47 2.60
C LEU A 554 -1.86 1.98 2.99
N ILE A 555 -1.42 1.62 4.20
CA ILE A 555 -1.41 0.25 4.72
C ILE A 555 -2.39 0.18 5.88
N ALA A 556 -3.45 -0.62 5.72
CA ALA A 556 -4.45 -0.80 6.77
C ALA A 556 -3.81 -1.38 8.05
N GLY A 557 -4.18 -0.81 9.20
CA GLY A 557 -3.68 -1.23 10.51
C GLY A 557 -2.35 -0.60 10.92
N ASP A 558 -1.69 0.18 10.05
CA ASP A 558 -0.50 0.94 10.46
C ASP A 558 -0.85 2.08 11.43
N TYR A 559 -2.09 2.57 11.41
CA TYR A 559 -2.58 3.48 12.45
C TYR A 559 -2.54 2.83 13.84
N GLU A 560 -3.04 1.59 13.95
CA GLU A 560 -3.03 0.82 15.20
C GLU A 560 -1.59 0.67 15.71
N LYS A 561 -0.65 0.26 14.83
CA LYS A 561 0.78 0.12 15.17
C LYS A 561 1.40 1.44 15.61
N CYS A 562 1.05 2.54 14.95
CA CYS A 562 1.51 3.88 15.32
C CYS A 562 1.10 4.24 16.75
N VAL A 563 -0.16 3.99 17.11
CA VAL A 563 -0.69 4.25 18.46
C VAL A 563 -0.04 3.31 19.49
N GLU A 564 -0.01 2.00 19.22
CA GLU A 564 0.58 1.01 20.14
C GLU A 564 2.05 1.32 20.44
N LYS A 565 2.83 1.67 19.41
CA LYS A 565 4.25 2.01 19.58
C LYS A 565 4.47 3.29 20.37
N ASN A 566 3.78 4.38 20.01
CA ASN A 566 4.06 5.71 20.56
C ASN A 566 3.65 5.88 22.03
N TRP A 567 2.74 5.04 22.52
CA TRP A 567 2.32 5.03 23.93
C TRP A 567 2.70 3.75 24.67
N ASN A 568 3.38 2.80 24.01
CA ASN A 568 3.76 1.50 24.58
C ASN A 568 2.57 0.76 25.22
N ILE A 569 1.49 0.63 24.45
CA ILE A 569 0.24 0.00 24.86
C ILE A 569 -0.15 -1.12 23.89
N VAL A 570 -1.12 -1.93 24.30
CA VAL A 570 -1.86 -2.82 23.41
C VAL A 570 -3.29 -2.30 23.34
N LEU A 571 -3.82 -2.10 22.13
CA LEU A 571 -5.21 -1.70 21.97
C LEU A 571 -6.14 -2.79 22.50
N GLN A 572 -7.20 -2.39 23.21
CA GLN A 572 -8.12 -3.30 23.89
C GLN A 572 -9.05 -4.06 22.95
#